data_AF-A0A850EDX9-F1
#
_entry.id   AF-A0A850EDX9-F1
#
_cell.length_a   1.000
_cell.length_b   1.000
_cell.length_c   1.000
_cell.angle_alpha   90.00
_cell.angle_beta   90.00
_cell.angle_gamma   90.00
#
_symmetry.space_group_name_H-M   'P 1'
#
loop_
_entity.id
_entity.type
_entity.pdbx_description
1 polymer ?
#
loop_
_entity_poly.entity_id
_entity_poly.type
_entity_poly.pdbx_seq_one_letter_code
_entity_poly.pdbx_strand_id
1 'polypeptide(L)'
;RQLEQIEHELRLILERIPYAQKFLEIRGIYVTNLAGVLGEDGDLSGYTHGNALLRHAGLNLAEASSGKWRGKMVLSKRGRPRLRHFLYL
;
A
#
# COMPACT_ATOMS: atom_id res chain seq x y z
N ARG A 1 -7.30 -13.73 21.71
CA ARG A 1 -6.79 -15.10 21.41
C ARG A 1 -6.58 -15.34 19.91
N GLN A 2 -7.60 -15.44 19.05
CA GLN A 2 -7.35 -15.68 17.60
C GLN A 2 -6.62 -14.53 16.89
N LEU A 3 -6.98 -13.27 17.16
CA LEU A 3 -6.31 -12.11 16.54
C LEU A 3 -4.83 -12.01 16.92
N GLU A 4 -4.50 -12.26 18.19
CA GLU A 4 -3.12 -12.25 18.69
C GLU A 4 -2.28 -13.37 18.03
N GLN A 5 -2.87 -14.54 17.78
CA GLN A 5 -2.21 -15.62 17.05
C GLN A 5 -1.92 -15.21 15.61
N ILE A 6 -2.91 -14.63 14.91
CA ILE A 6 -2.73 -14.16 13.53
C ILE A 6 -1.65 -13.07 13.47
N GLU A 7 -1.64 -12.13 14.40
CA GLU A 7 -0.62 -11.08 14.44
C GLU A 7 0.78 -11.66 14.70
N HIS A 8 0.88 -12.65 15.59
CA HIS A 8 2.13 -13.35 15.84
C HIS A 8 2.65 -14.07 14.59
N GLU A 9 1.79 -14.81 13.90
CA GLU A 9 2.12 -15.48 12.63
C GLU A 9 2.56 -14.48 11.56
N LEU A 10 1.84 -13.36 11.42
CA LEU A 10 2.20 -12.29 10.50
C LEU A 10 3.59 -11.72 10.79
N ARG A 11 3.91 -11.49 12.06
CA ARG A 11 5.24 -11.00 12.46
C ARG A 11 6.34 -11.98 12.06
N LEU A 12 6.15 -13.27 12.32
CA LEU A 12 7.11 -14.31 11.93
C LEU A 12 7.32 -14.38 10.41
N ILE A 13 6.27 -14.15 9.61
CA ILE A 13 6.39 -14.09 8.15
C ILE A 13 7.18 -12.85 7.72
N LEU A 14 6.88 -11.67 8.31
CA LEU A 14 7.57 -10.43 7.98
C LEU A 14 9.06 -10.46 8.35
N GLU A 15 9.44 -11.13 9.43
CA GLU A 15 10.84 -11.32 9.82
C GLU A 15 11.68 -12.03 8.74
N ARG A 16 11.04 -12.82 7.87
CA ARG A 16 11.71 -13.50 6.75
C ARG A 16 11.97 -12.58 5.56
N ILE A 17 11.39 -11.38 5.55
CA ILE A 17 11.51 -10.41 4.46
C ILE A 17 12.59 -9.38 4.85
N PRO A 18 13.72 -9.29 4.12
CA PRO A 18 14.90 -8.53 4.55
C PRO A 18 14.64 -7.05 4.85
N TYR A 19 13.68 -6.42 4.18
CA TYR A 19 13.36 -5.01 4.34
C TYR A 19 12.14 -4.74 5.23
N ALA A 20 11.33 -5.74 5.57
CA ALA A 20 10.08 -5.52 6.30
C ALA A 20 10.34 -4.99 7.71
N GLN A 21 11.43 -5.42 8.36
CA GLN A 21 11.77 -4.95 9.70
C GLN A 21 12.04 -3.43 9.73
N LYS A 22 12.68 -2.89 8.68
CA LYS A 22 12.93 -1.45 8.56
C LYS A 22 11.64 -0.64 8.44
N PHE A 23 10.60 -1.20 7.82
CA PHE A 23 9.29 -0.56 7.77
C PHE A 23 8.62 -0.54 9.14
N LEU A 24 8.74 -1.63 9.93
CA LEU A 24 8.15 -1.70 11.28
C LEU A 24 8.82 -0.75 12.29
N GLU A 25 10.06 -0.30 12.03
CA GLU A 25 10.72 0.74 12.83
C GLU A 25 10.11 2.14 12.61
N ILE A 26 9.40 2.35 11.50
CA ILE A 26 8.75 3.63 11.20
C ILE A 26 7.50 3.76 12.08
N ARG A 27 7.46 4.84 12.88
CA ARG A 27 6.28 5.14 13.70
C ARG A 27 5.03 5.27 12.84
N GLY A 28 3.99 4.52 13.22
CA GLY A 28 2.70 4.50 12.52
C GLY A 28 2.55 3.37 11.50
N ILE A 29 3.56 2.53 11.28
CA ILE A 29 3.42 1.30 10.49
C ILE A 29 3.15 0.12 11.43
N TYR A 30 2.01 -0.53 11.25
CA TYR A 30 1.61 -1.72 12.01
C TYR A 30 1.86 -3.00 11.20
N VAL A 31 2.05 -4.13 11.90
CA VAL A 31 2.27 -5.46 11.32
C VAL A 31 1.16 -5.83 10.32
N THR A 32 -0.09 -5.57 10.69
CA THR A 32 -1.27 -5.85 9.86
C THR A 32 -1.27 -5.03 8.57
N ASN A 33 -0.91 -3.75 8.66
CA ASN A 33 -0.91 -2.84 7.51
C ASN A 33 0.21 -3.20 6.56
N LEU A 34 1.42 -3.43 7.07
CA LEU A 34 2.56 -3.82 6.26
C LEU A 34 2.32 -5.17 5.58
N ALA A 35 1.81 -6.16 6.32
CA ALA A 35 1.45 -7.45 5.74
C ALA A 35 0.37 -7.32 4.66
N GLY A 36 -0.65 -6.48 4.88
CA GLY A 36 -1.69 -6.22 3.88
C GLY A 36 -1.14 -5.54 2.63
N VAL A 37 -0.25 -4.55 2.79
CA VAL A 37 0.43 -3.89 1.67
C VAL A 37 1.28 -4.89 0.89
N LEU A 38 2.14 -5.66 1.55
CA LEU A 38 3.00 -6.66 0.89
C LEU A 38 2.20 -7.82 0.28
N GLY A 39 1.09 -8.23 0.88
CA GLY A 39 0.20 -9.24 0.32
C GLY A 39 -0.52 -8.77 -0.95
N GLU A 40 -0.86 -7.48 -1.02
CA GLU A 40 -1.53 -6.89 -2.18
C GLU A 40 -0.55 -6.42 -3.27
N ASP A 41 0.68 -6.09 -2.91
CA ASP A 41 1.64 -5.48 -3.83
C ASP A 41 2.79 -6.42 -4.24
N GLY A 42 3.04 -7.44 -3.42
CA GLY A 42 4.17 -8.34 -3.60
C GLY A 42 5.48 -7.72 -3.14
N ASP A 43 6.55 -8.02 -3.86
CA ASP A 43 7.88 -7.53 -3.51
C ASP A 43 8.07 -6.06 -3.91
N LEU A 44 8.22 -5.20 -2.90
CA LEU A 44 8.46 -3.77 -3.07
C LEU A 44 9.78 -3.46 -3.80
N SER A 45 10.74 -4.40 -3.81
CA SER A 45 12.01 -4.22 -4.52
C SER A 45 11.82 -4.08 -6.05
N GLY A 46 10.69 -4.57 -6.58
CA GLY A 46 10.32 -4.43 -8.00
C GLY A 46 9.87 -3.02 -8.40
N TYR A 47 9.63 -2.13 -7.43
CA TYR A 47 9.20 -0.77 -7.70
C TYR A 47 10.37 0.18 -7.77
N THR A 48 10.50 0.88 -8.90
CA THR A 48 11.55 1.89 -9.08
C THR A 48 11.42 3.05 -8.10
N HIS A 49 10.18 3.45 -7.79
CA HIS A 49 9.86 4.57 -6.91
C HIS A 49 8.55 4.36 -6.16
N GLY A 50 8.40 4.96 -4.96
CA GLY A 50 7.15 4.92 -4.19
C GLY A 50 5.93 5.47 -4.95
N ASN A 51 6.14 6.38 -5.91
CA ASN A 51 5.05 6.86 -6.77
C ASN A 51 4.46 5.78 -7.68
N ALA A 52 5.20 4.72 -7.99
CA ALA A 52 4.68 3.59 -8.75
C ALA A 52 3.74 2.73 -7.88
N LEU A 53 4.09 2.50 -6.61
CA LEU A 53 3.21 1.88 -5.61
C LEU A 53 1.92 2.72 -5.42
N LEU A 54 2.05 4.04 -5.24
CA LEU A 54 0.88 4.92 -5.07
C LEU A 54 -0.03 4.92 -6.32
N ARG A 55 0.56 4.87 -7.52
CA ARG A 55 -0.20 4.68 -8.77
C ARG A 55 -0.91 3.34 -8.80
N HIS A 56 -0.24 2.26 -8.37
CA HIS A 56 -0.84 0.93 -8.29
C HIS A 56 -2.02 0.88 -7.30
N ALA A 57 -1.96 1.67 -6.21
CA ALA A 57 -3.08 1.88 -5.29
C ALA A 57 -4.19 2.79 -5.87
N GLY A 58 -3.96 3.48 -6.99
CA GLY A 58 -4.88 4.44 -7.60
C GLY A 58 -4.88 5.81 -6.91
N LEU A 59 -3.79 6.16 -6.23
CA LEU A 59 -3.58 7.43 -5.51
C LEU A 59 -2.88 8.49 -6.36
N ASN A 60 -2.80 8.30 -7.67
CA ASN A 60 -2.33 9.33 -8.59
C ASN A 60 -3.44 10.33 -8.92
N LEU A 61 -3.04 11.55 -9.25
CA LEU A 61 -3.95 12.57 -9.77
C LEU A 61 -4.44 12.17 -11.17
N ALA A 62 -5.71 12.44 -11.42
CA ALA A 62 -6.37 12.32 -12.70
C ALA A 62 -7.24 13.57 -12.93
N GLU A 63 -7.31 14.00 -14.18
CA GLU A 63 -8.18 15.09 -14.63
C GLU A 63 -8.99 14.58 -15.81
N ALA A 64 -10.30 14.84 -15.80
CA ALA A 64 -11.13 14.63 -16.98
C ALA A 64 -11.06 15.90 -17.85
N SER A 65 -10.61 15.76 -19.09
CA SER A 65 -10.61 16.85 -20.06
C SER A 65 -11.28 16.40 -21.36
N SER A 66 -12.04 17.30 -21.96
CA SER A 66 -12.66 17.10 -23.27
C SER A 66 -12.58 18.42 -24.02
N GLY A 67 -11.46 18.64 -24.73
CA GLY A 67 -11.17 19.78 -25.62
C GLY A 67 -11.50 21.17 -25.07
N LYS A 68 -12.80 21.48 -24.99
CA LYS A 68 -13.39 22.72 -24.45
C LYS A 68 -13.50 22.75 -22.92
N TRP A 69 -13.47 21.60 -22.23
CA TRP A 69 -13.67 21.53 -20.78
C TRP A 69 -12.50 20.82 -20.07
N ARG A 70 -12.08 21.39 -18.94
CA ARG A 70 -11.17 20.77 -17.96
C ARG A 70 -11.88 20.65 -16.62
N GLY A 71 -11.89 19.44 -16.09
CA GLY A 71 -12.45 19.12 -14.79
C GLY A 71 -11.50 19.43 -13.64
N LYS A 72 -11.95 19.14 -12.42
CA LYS A 72 -11.11 19.24 -11.22
C LYS A 72 -10.12 18.08 -11.19
N MET A 73 -8.90 18.34 -10.69
CA MET A 73 -7.96 17.27 -10.35
C MET A 73 -8.51 16.46 -9.19
N VAL A 74 -8.59 15.14 -9.36
CA VAL A 74 -9.07 14.18 -8.36
C VAL A 74 -8.10 13.01 -8.25
N LEU A 75 -8.17 12.26 -7.15
CA LEU A 75 -7.52 10.95 -7.10
C LEU A 75 -8.17 10.02 -8.12
N SER A 76 -7.36 9.33 -8.92
CA SER A 76 -7.81 8.42 -9.95
C SER A 76 -8.73 7.33 -9.40
N LYS A 77 -8.38 6.76 -8.24
CA LYS A 77 -9.00 5.58 -7.62
C LYS A 77 -8.97 4.31 -8.49
N ARG A 78 -8.46 4.39 -9.72
CA ARG A 78 -8.16 3.29 -10.63
C ARG A 78 -6.86 2.63 -10.18
N GLY A 79 -6.97 1.50 -9.50
CA GLY A 79 -5.87 0.76 -8.89
C GLY A 79 -6.42 -0.32 -7.97
N ARG A 80 -5.58 -0.95 -7.16
CA ARG A 80 -6.00 -1.99 -6.21
C ARG A 80 -6.72 -1.37 -4.99
N PRO A 81 -8.03 -1.60 -4.82
CA PRO A 81 -8.78 -0.99 -3.72
C PRO A 81 -8.34 -1.51 -2.35
N ARG A 82 -7.90 -2.77 -2.25
CA ARG A 82 -7.41 -3.38 -1.01
C ARG A 82 -6.05 -2.82 -0.60
N LEU A 83 -5.10 -2.69 -1.54
CA LEU A 83 -3.84 -1.98 -1.29
C LEU A 83 -4.10 -0.57 -0.75
N ARG A 84 -5.01 0.15 -1.41
CA ARG A 84 -5.41 1.49 -0.99
C ARG A 84 -6.07 1.51 0.40
N HIS A 85 -6.78 0.46 0.79
CA HIS A 85 -7.34 0.31 2.14
C HIS A 85 -6.23 0.09 3.18
N PHE A 86 -5.30 -0.84 2.94
CA PHE A 86 -4.20 -1.14 3.88
C PHE A 86 -3.22 0.02 4.10
N LEU A 87 -3.09 0.93 3.12
CA LEU A 87 -2.29 2.14 3.27
C LEU A 87 -2.87 3.15 4.28
N TYR A 88 -4.16 3.06 4.61
CA TYR A 88 -4.87 4.00 5.50
C TYR A 88 -5.68 3.29 6.60
N LEU A 89 -5.34 2.04 6.90
CA LEU A 89 -5.98 1.22 7.94
C LEU A 89 -5.44 1.62 9.32
#